data_AF-A0A1J5QKN5-F1
#
_entry.id   AF-A0A1J5QKN5-F1
#
_cell.length_a   1.000
_cell.length_b   1.000
_cell.length_c   1.000
_cell.angle_alpha   90.00
_cell.angle_beta   90.00
_cell.angle_gamma   90.00
#
_symmetry.space_group_name_H-M   'P 1'
#
loop_
_entity.id
_entity.type
_entity.pdbx_description
1 polymer ?
#
loop_
_entity_poly.entity_id
_entity_poly.type
_entity_poly.pdbx_seq_one_letter_code
_entity_poly.pdbx_strand_id
1 'polypeptide(L)'
;MRARDRHARQAHTPPQALPPDPARLAASRSFAEFYPLYLAEHRNPMCRRLHFIGSTLALACLFLLLFTGEPEWLLAGVLLGYGFAWAGHLLFEHNRPATFKRPLYSLMGDWVMWWHMLAGKLPF
;
A
#
# COMPACT_ATOMS: atom_id res chain seq x y z
N MET A 1 46.99 5.88 3.34
CA MET A 1 46.41 4.72 4.06
C MET A 1 45.58 5.24 5.24
N ARG A 2 44.25 5.41 5.06
CA ARG A 2 43.30 5.65 6.16
C ARG A 2 42.02 4.86 5.85
N ALA A 3 42.05 3.59 6.21
CA ALA A 3 40.88 2.74 6.34
C ALA A 3 40.44 2.81 7.80
N ARG A 4 39.28 3.43 8.06
CA ARG A 4 38.44 3.33 9.26
C ARG A 4 37.43 4.46 9.16
N ASP A 5 36.16 4.10 8.94
CA ASP A 5 34.92 4.84 9.26
C ASP A 5 33.73 4.31 8.44
N ARG A 6 33.63 2.97 8.29
CA ARG A 6 32.47 2.29 7.69
C ARG A 6 31.74 1.39 8.70
N HIS A 7 31.75 1.75 9.98
CA HIS A 7 31.03 1.02 11.03
C HIS A 7 30.43 1.99 12.05
N ALA A 8 29.40 2.76 11.66
CA ALA A 8 28.51 3.43 12.62
C ALA A 8 27.25 4.02 11.94
N ARG A 9 26.47 3.19 11.25
CA ARG A 9 25.03 3.45 11.07
C ARG A 9 24.29 2.13 11.21
N GLN A 10 24.28 1.61 12.43
CA GLN A 10 23.21 0.69 12.81
C GLN A 10 21.92 1.51 12.73
N ALA A 11 21.11 1.22 11.71
CA ALA A 11 19.78 1.73 11.59
C ALA A 11 19.02 1.31 12.86
N HIS A 12 18.75 2.28 13.73
CA HIS A 12 17.73 2.12 14.75
C HIS A 12 16.41 2.07 13.99
N THR A 13 16.04 0.88 13.51
CA THR A 13 14.68 0.60 13.05
C THR A 13 13.82 0.77 14.29
N PRO A 14 12.98 1.81 14.40
CA PRO A 14 12.08 1.93 15.54
C PRO A 14 11.28 0.63 15.65
N PRO A 15 10.96 0.14 16.87
CA PRO A 15 10.10 -1.01 17.03
C PRO A 15 8.86 -0.79 16.14
N GLN A 16 8.46 -1.83 15.39
CA GLN A 16 7.27 -1.77 14.54
C GLN A 16 6.10 -1.33 15.41
N ALA A 17 5.81 -0.02 15.42
CA ALA A 17 4.70 0.48 16.21
C ALA A 17 3.47 -0.17 15.59
N LEU A 18 2.69 -0.84 16.46
CA LEU A 18 1.48 -1.57 16.11
C LEU A 18 0.66 -0.77 15.07
N PRO A 19 0.00 -1.47 14.14
CA PRO A 19 -0.94 -0.83 13.22
C PRO A 19 -1.88 0.11 14.01
N PRO A 20 -2.27 1.26 13.45
CA PRO A 20 -3.18 2.18 14.12
C PRO A 20 -4.44 1.45 14.59
N ASP A 21 -4.96 1.88 15.73
CA ASP A 21 -6.18 1.32 16.31
C ASP A 21 -7.30 1.24 15.24
N PRO A 22 -7.81 0.03 14.93
CA PRO A 22 -8.88 -0.17 13.97
C PRO A 22 -10.11 0.70 14.23
N ALA A 23 -10.40 1.02 15.49
CA ALA A 23 -11.50 1.92 15.85
C ALA A 23 -11.27 3.35 15.33
N ARG A 24 -10.03 3.83 15.31
CA ARG A 24 -9.69 5.15 14.77
C ARG A 24 -9.81 5.21 13.25
N LEU A 25 -9.42 4.13 12.56
CA LEU A 25 -9.67 4.00 11.12
C LEU A 25 -11.16 4.10 10.85
N ALA A 26 -11.99 3.30 11.54
CA ALA A 26 -13.45 3.28 11.38
C ALA A 26 -14.12 4.64 11.71
N ALA A 27 -13.64 5.33 12.76
CA ALA A 27 -14.19 6.60 13.22
C ALA A 27 -13.81 7.83 12.39
N SER A 28 -12.86 7.70 11.45
CA SER A 28 -12.41 8.82 10.61
C SER A 28 -13.57 9.42 9.81
N ARG A 29 -13.80 10.73 9.95
CA ARG A 29 -14.94 11.44 9.32
C ARG A 29 -14.59 12.02 7.96
N SER A 30 -13.30 12.18 7.69
CA SER A 30 -12.77 12.71 6.43
C SER A 30 -11.61 11.87 5.90
N PHE A 31 -11.35 11.95 4.60
CA PHE A 31 -10.19 11.25 4.02
C PHE A 31 -8.88 11.80 4.57
N ALA A 32 -8.82 13.09 4.89
CA ALA A 32 -7.64 13.72 5.49
C ALA A 32 -7.29 13.16 6.88
N GLU A 33 -8.30 12.80 7.69
CA GLU A 33 -8.09 12.09 8.97
C GLU A 33 -7.67 10.63 8.76
N PHE A 34 -8.25 9.98 7.75
CA PHE A 34 -8.02 8.57 7.48
C PHE A 34 -6.65 8.29 6.87
N TYR A 35 -6.21 9.11 5.92
CA TYR A 35 -5.04 8.81 5.09
C TYR A 35 -3.73 8.62 5.89
N PRO A 36 -3.43 9.41 6.92
CA PRO A 36 -2.27 9.17 7.78
C PRO A 36 -2.34 7.83 8.53
N LEU A 37 -3.54 7.42 8.98
CA LEU A 37 -3.76 6.11 9.61
C LEU A 37 -3.60 4.99 8.57
N TYR A 38 -4.14 5.17 7.38
CA TYR A 38 -3.96 4.23 6.27
C TYR A 38 -2.48 4.03 5.94
N LEU A 39 -1.66 5.08 5.84
CA LEU A 39 -0.22 4.94 5.60
C LEU A 39 0.52 4.24 6.75
N ALA A 40 0.03 4.37 7.99
CA ALA A 40 0.57 3.65 9.12
C ALA A 40 0.28 2.14 9.09
N GLU A 41 -0.67 1.67 8.28
CA GLU A 41 -0.90 0.25 7.96
C GLU A 41 0.03 -0.26 6.83
N HIS A 42 0.82 0.62 6.20
CA HIS A 42 1.70 0.33 5.05
C HIS A 42 3.12 0.90 5.25
N ARG A 43 3.68 0.71 6.45
CA ARG A 43 4.99 1.27 6.83
C ARG A 43 6.14 0.53 6.18
N ASN A 44 6.00 -0.77 5.95
CA ASN A 44 6.97 -1.60 5.27
C ASN A 44 7.05 -1.21 3.78
N PRO A 45 8.24 -0.85 3.25
CA PRO A 45 8.41 -0.55 1.83
C PRO A 45 7.96 -1.69 0.92
N MET A 46 8.17 -2.95 1.30
CA MET A 46 7.73 -4.09 0.50
C MET A 46 6.20 -4.20 0.43
N CYS A 47 5.48 -3.89 1.52
CA CYS A 47 4.02 -3.81 1.49
C CYS A 47 3.56 -2.76 0.46
N ARG A 48 4.11 -1.54 0.53
CA ARG A 48 3.78 -0.48 -0.42
C ARG A 48 4.13 -0.84 -1.87
N ARG A 49 5.27 -1.49 -2.11
CA ARG A 49 5.67 -1.96 -3.44
C ARG A 49 4.70 -3.00 -4.00
N LEU A 50 4.24 -3.93 -3.17
CA LEU A 50 3.24 -4.90 -3.61
C LEU A 50 1.91 -4.22 -3.95
N HIS A 51 1.45 -3.27 -3.14
CA HIS A 51 0.29 -2.44 -3.51
C HIS A 51 0.52 -1.71 -4.84
N PHE A 52 1.69 -1.10 -5.01
CA PHE A 52 2.03 -0.40 -6.25
C PHE A 52 1.98 -1.31 -7.48
N ILE A 53 2.57 -2.51 -7.38
CA ILE A 53 2.53 -3.53 -8.44
C ILE A 53 1.08 -3.95 -8.72
N GLY A 54 0.30 -4.27 -7.67
CA GLY A 54 -1.10 -4.65 -7.78
C GLY A 54 -1.95 -3.59 -8.47
N SER A 55 -1.85 -2.32 -8.04
CA SER A 55 -2.58 -1.20 -8.65
C SER A 55 -2.17 -0.97 -10.10
N THR A 56 -0.88 -1.09 -10.42
CA THR A 56 -0.38 -0.94 -11.80
C THR A 56 -0.90 -2.05 -12.70
N LEU A 57 -0.91 -3.30 -12.23
CA LEU A 57 -1.50 -4.43 -12.96
C LEU A 57 -3.01 -4.28 -13.13
N ALA A 58 -3.72 -3.79 -12.11
CA ALA A 58 -5.15 -3.50 -12.22
C ALA A 58 -5.44 -2.43 -13.29
N LEU A 59 -4.61 -1.38 -13.39
CA LEU A 59 -4.70 -0.39 -14.46
C LEU A 59 -4.38 -0.99 -15.84
N ALA A 60 -3.37 -1.86 -15.94
CA ALA A 60 -3.05 -2.55 -17.18
C ALA A 60 -4.22 -3.45 -17.64
N CYS A 61 -4.83 -4.20 -16.73
CA CYS A 61 -6.03 -4.98 -17.01
C CYS A 61 -7.22 -4.10 -17.41
N LEU A 62 -7.44 -2.96 -16.73
CA LEU A 62 -8.48 -2.02 -17.13
C LEU A 62 -8.24 -1.46 -18.54
N PHE A 63 -6.99 -1.13 -18.88
CA PHE A 63 -6.62 -0.72 -20.23
C PHE A 63 -6.93 -1.82 -21.26
N LEU A 64 -6.58 -3.07 -20.97
CA LEU A 64 -6.88 -4.21 -21.84
C LEU A 64 -8.38 -4.44 -21.99
N LEU A 65 -9.16 -4.36 -20.92
CA LEU A 65 -10.63 -4.41 -20.97
C LEU A 65 -11.19 -3.37 -21.94
N LEU A 66 -10.73 -2.12 -21.84
CA LEU A 66 -11.20 -1.03 -22.70
C LEU A 66 -10.75 -1.18 -24.16
N PHE A 67 -9.59 -1.80 -24.38
CA PHE A 67 -9.02 -1.97 -25.73
C PHE A 67 -9.57 -3.19 -26.46
N THR A 68 -9.78 -4.31 -25.76
CA THR A 68 -10.24 -5.56 -26.35
C THR A 68 -11.74 -5.78 -26.19
N GLY A 69 -12.39 -5.13 -25.22
CA GLY A 69 -13.79 -5.37 -24.86
C GLY A 69 -14.01 -6.65 -24.04
N GLU A 70 -12.95 -7.39 -23.70
CA GLU A 70 -13.06 -8.70 -23.08
C GLU A 70 -13.23 -8.59 -21.56
N PRO A 71 -14.36 -9.06 -20.99
CA PRO A 71 -14.69 -8.85 -19.58
C PRO A 71 -13.78 -9.63 -18.60
N GLU A 72 -13.07 -10.65 -19.08
CA GLU A 72 -12.10 -11.41 -18.27
C GLU A 72 -10.99 -10.55 -17.67
N TRP A 73 -10.62 -9.46 -18.35
CA TRP A 73 -9.65 -8.50 -17.84
C TRP A 73 -10.13 -7.79 -16.58
N LEU A 74 -11.44 -7.60 -16.40
CA LEU A 74 -11.98 -7.04 -15.16
C LEU A 74 -11.69 -7.97 -13.97
N LEU A 75 -11.96 -9.26 -14.13
CA LEU A 75 -11.69 -10.26 -13.09
C LEU A 75 -10.20 -10.36 -12.79
N ALA A 76 -9.36 -10.40 -13.83
CA ALA A 76 -7.91 -10.41 -13.69
C ALA A 76 -7.41 -9.19 -12.91
N GLY A 77 -7.92 -7.99 -13.23
CA GLY A 77 -7.57 -6.75 -12.55
C GLY A 77 -7.92 -6.78 -11.06
N VAL A 78 -9.11 -7.28 -10.69
CA VAL A 78 -9.51 -7.44 -9.29
C VAL A 78 -8.60 -8.43 -8.56
N LEU A 79 -8.34 -9.60 -9.15
CA LEU A 79 -7.53 -10.65 -8.53
C LEU A 79 -6.08 -10.19 -8.32
N LEU A 80 -5.48 -9.54 -9.32
CA LEU A 80 -4.11 -9.04 -9.22
C LEU A 80 -4.03 -7.87 -8.21
N GLY A 81 -4.94 -6.90 -8.30
CA GLY A 81 -4.97 -5.76 -7.39
C GLY A 81 -5.05 -6.20 -5.92
N TYR A 82 -6.08 -6.99 -5.58
CA TYR A 82 -6.27 -7.47 -4.20
C TYR A 82 -5.23 -8.51 -3.79
N GLY A 83 -4.84 -9.42 -4.67
CA GLY A 83 -3.86 -10.47 -4.37
C GLY A 83 -2.52 -9.90 -3.93
N PHE A 84 -1.99 -8.92 -4.66
CA PHE A 84 -0.75 -8.25 -4.28
C PHE A 84 -0.90 -7.38 -3.01
N ALA A 85 -2.00 -6.64 -2.89
CA ALA A 85 -2.26 -5.84 -1.69
C ALA A 85 -2.31 -6.70 -0.42
N TRP A 86 -3.05 -7.80 -0.45
CA TRP A 86 -3.16 -8.71 0.69
C TRP A 86 -1.86 -9.44 0.97
N ALA A 87 -1.07 -9.82 -0.04
CA ALA A 87 0.27 -10.36 0.18
C ALA A 87 1.16 -9.36 0.93
N GLY A 88 1.06 -8.06 0.60
CA GLY A 88 1.71 -6.97 1.34
C GLY A 88 1.34 -6.98 2.83
N HIS A 89 0.05 -6.97 3.12
CA HIS A 89 -0.44 -6.98 4.49
C HIS A 89 -0.08 -8.25 5.26
N LEU A 90 -0.27 -9.43 4.67
CA LEU A 90 -0.10 -10.71 5.37
C LEU A 90 1.37 -11.07 5.59
N LEU A 91 2.24 -10.82 4.62
CA LEU A 91 3.64 -11.24 4.68
C LEU A 91 4.57 -10.21 5.34
N PHE A 92 4.23 -8.92 5.25
CA PHE A 92 5.14 -7.85 5.67
C PHE A 92 4.63 -7.03 6.85
N GLU A 93 3.34 -6.70 6.88
CA GLU A 93 2.76 -5.87 7.95
C GLU A 93 2.14 -6.70 9.09
N HIS A 94 1.72 -7.93 8.78
CA HIS A 94 1.02 -8.82 9.71
C HIS A 94 -0.24 -8.16 10.32
N ASN A 95 -0.93 -7.32 9.55
CA ASN A 95 -2.15 -6.62 9.94
C ASN A 95 -3.35 -7.05 9.08
N ARG A 96 -4.54 -6.61 9.50
CA ARG A 96 -5.76 -6.78 8.70
C ARG A 96 -5.95 -5.54 7.82
N PRO A 97 -6.17 -5.67 6.51
CA PRO A 97 -6.38 -4.53 5.60
C PRO A 97 -7.41 -3.51 6.10
N ALA A 98 -7.15 -2.22 5.85
CA ALA A 98 -8.05 -1.12 6.19
C ALA A 98 -9.41 -1.22 5.45
N THR A 99 -9.44 -1.93 4.32
CA THR A 99 -10.62 -2.16 3.48
C THR A 99 -11.80 -2.71 4.27
N PHE A 100 -11.54 -3.55 5.29
CA PHE A 100 -12.58 -4.11 6.16
C PHE A 100 -13.22 -3.11 7.13
N LYS A 101 -12.63 -1.91 7.29
CA LYS A 101 -13.12 -0.86 8.20
C LYS A 101 -13.78 0.26 7.42
N ARG A 102 -13.12 0.74 6.35
CA ARG A 102 -13.63 1.79 5.47
C ARG A 102 -13.26 1.49 4.01
N PRO A 103 -14.09 0.70 3.29
CA PRO A 103 -13.72 0.17 1.97
C PRO A 103 -13.46 1.28 0.94
N LEU A 104 -14.34 2.29 0.86
CA LEU A 104 -14.18 3.38 -0.11
C LEU A 104 -12.92 4.21 0.14
N TYR A 105 -12.62 4.54 1.40
CA TYR A 105 -11.40 5.30 1.70
C TYR A 105 -10.14 4.45 1.56
N SER A 106 -10.23 3.15 1.76
CA SER A 106 -9.07 2.26 1.53
C SER A 106 -8.75 2.19 0.05
N LEU A 107 -9.77 2.05 -0.80
CA LEU A 107 -9.60 2.13 -2.26
C LEU A 107 -9.02 3.47 -2.70
N MET A 108 -9.55 4.59 -2.17
CA MET A 108 -8.95 5.92 -2.42
C MET A 108 -7.51 6.00 -1.90
N GLY A 109 -7.23 5.39 -0.75
CA GLY A 109 -5.91 5.32 -0.13
C GLY A 109 -4.89 4.62 -1.03
N ASP A 110 -5.28 3.49 -1.65
CA ASP A 110 -4.43 2.75 -2.60
C ASP A 110 -4.01 3.65 -3.77
N TRP A 111 -4.95 4.39 -4.36
CA TRP A 111 -4.66 5.29 -5.48
C TRP A 111 -3.81 6.49 -5.08
N VAL A 112 -4.09 7.11 -3.94
CA VAL A 112 -3.30 8.25 -3.44
C VAL A 112 -1.89 7.79 -3.05
N MET A 113 -1.74 6.62 -2.43
CA MET A 113 -0.44 6.02 -2.12
C MET A 113 0.34 5.67 -3.40
N TRP A 114 -0.30 5.05 -4.39
CA TRP A 114 0.29 4.77 -5.70
C TRP A 114 0.83 6.05 -6.35
N TRP A 115 0.03 7.11 -6.37
CA TRP A 115 0.45 8.40 -6.89
C TRP A 115 1.58 9.04 -6.08
N HIS A 116 1.52 8.96 -4.75
CA HIS A 116 2.59 9.49 -3.89
C HIS A 116 3.92 8.76 -4.09
N MET A 117 3.90 7.45 -4.33
CA MET A 117 5.11 6.71 -4.68
C MET A 117 5.64 7.13 -6.06
N LEU A 118 4.76 7.21 -7.06
CA LEU A 118 5.13 7.63 -8.41
C LEU A 118 5.72 9.06 -8.44
N ALA A 119 5.14 9.98 -7.66
CA ALA A 119 5.57 11.37 -7.54
C ALA A 119 6.76 11.56 -6.58
N GLY A 120 7.33 10.49 -6.02
CA GLY A 120 8.47 10.56 -5.10
C GLY A 120 8.15 11.18 -3.72
N LYS A 121 6.87 11.34 -3.38
CA LYS A 121 6.42 11.82 -2.06
C LYS A 121 6.46 10.72 -1.00
N LEU A 122 6.42 9.46 -1.42
CA LEU A 122 6.67 8.29 -0.58
C LEU A 122 7.84 7.49 -1.14
N PRO A 123 8.73 6.96 -0.29
CA PRO A 123 9.84 6.14 -0.75
C PRO A 123 9.32 4.79 -1.26
N PHE A 124 9.92 4.34 -2.36
CA PHE A 124 9.79 2.97 -2.86
C PHE A 124 10.33 1.96 -1.87
#